data_AF-A0A7K5Y5L4-F1
#
_entry.id   AF-A0A7K5Y5L4-F1
#
_cell.length_a   1.000
_cell.length_b   1.000
_cell.length_c   1.000
_cell.angle_alpha   90.00
_cell.angle_beta   90.00
_cell.angle_gamma   90.00
#
_symmetry.space_group_name_H-M   'P 1'
#
loop_
_entity.id
_entity.type
_entity.pdbx_description
1 polymer ?
#
loop_
_entity_poly.entity_id
_entity_poly.type
_entity_poly.pdbx_seq_one_letter_code
_entity_poly.pdbx_strand_id
1 'polypeptide(L)'
;NERLRALDDMMGGVLEVKKEDILKMDIPPPPFISKPEDVWNDEENKIFREYEKKVKELNEEKEKYRRTLENELKKIEASIQETTQNFDETVCRLSERKVKSEMVIYQEELKIVNLVYALLLNEELDTREAGLNRFLIKKEKEKVSCHLECCSQEKCNIYNINLEYGFTKDFADVPANLLDELLELYKHRPKTPVTEVFLGTANPYGDCSGSAEDYKDALTILMKAMDELDSPEHMPNGLDTSIWEQFCLARRNKVEIEELVKWKTLTLTEMQSFLLRRMDDNERIKSEIEDIIRELAWLREEKMKLQVNLTVQFLLKQGQVELEITEIPDYTDAILINKSVIEELNCSIMAQGEKKIASMVEYKDFSKEIFQLEWEHKKMRMQIEDLEQKARDIVTLPISKDRQLFLTVPNYDSCVANHISVMEQTLGFMDELHKKNVKNRQKKVKELRKCLSLKEQENYKLSLELKEALVSVSERRHIFEAADTQVSEKIAKQRYREILKQKHLQRLVKEQE
;
A
#
# COMPACT_ATOMS: atom_id res chain seq x y z
N ASN A 1 11.46 -53.16 -73.91
CA ASN A 1 10.95 -51.81 -74.25
C ASN A 1 9.57 -51.80 -74.87
N GLU A 2 9.12 -52.83 -75.59
CA GLU A 2 7.73 -52.86 -76.11
C GLU A 2 6.67 -53.03 -75.01
N ARG A 3 6.95 -53.82 -73.95
CA ARG A 3 6.03 -53.96 -72.80
C ARG A 3 5.81 -52.66 -72.01
N LEU A 4 6.84 -51.85 -71.82
CA LEU A 4 6.74 -50.56 -71.13
C LEU A 4 5.96 -49.54 -71.99
N ARG A 5 6.21 -49.53 -73.31
CA ARG A 5 5.40 -48.74 -74.26
C ARG A 5 3.94 -49.19 -74.30
N ALA A 6 3.68 -50.49 -74.31
CA ALA A 6 2.32 -51.02 -74.30
C ALA A 6 1.60 -50.71 -72.98
N LEU A 7 2.32 -50.62 -71.86
CA LEU A 7 1.75 -50.24 -70.57
C LEU A 7 1.46 -48.72 -70.50
N ASP A 8 2.35 -47.88 -71.05
CA ASP A 8 2.10 -46.44 -71.24
C ASP A 8 0.91 -46.19 -72.17
N ASP A 9 0.83 -46.90 -73.31
CA ASP A 9 -0.27 -46.75 -74.27
C ASP A 9 -1.61 -47.29 -73.76
N MET A 10 -1.61 -48.35 -72.93
CA MET A 10 -2.86 -48.96 -72.45
C MET A 10 -3.32 -48.44 -71.09
N MET A 11 -2.42 -48.02 -70.19
CA MET A 11 -2.73 -47.65 -68.80
C MET A 11 -1.95 -46.41 -68.28
N GLY A 12 -1.30 -45.63 -69.14
CA GLY A 12 -0.57 -44.42 -68.74
C GLY A 12 0.59 -44.67 -67.75
N GLY A 13 1.13 -45.89 -67.74
CA GLY A 13 2.34 -46.23 -66.99
C GLY A 13 2.15 -46.62 -65.51
N VAL A 14 0.92 -46.69 -64.99
CA VAL A 14 0.66 -47.05 -63.57
C VAL A 14 -0.37 -48.18 -63.46
N LEU A 15 -0.05 -49.22 -62.66
CA LEU A 15 -0.88 -50.44 -62.53
C LEU A 15 -2.14 -50.24 -61.65
N GLU A 16 -2.11 -49.28 -60.72
CA GLU A 16 -3.22 -48.90 -59.86
C GLU A 16 -3.34 -47.37 -59.83
N VAL A 17 -4.39 -46.81 -60.40
CA VAL A 17 -4.66 -45.37 -60.37
C VAL A 17 -5.05 -44.99 -58.94
N LYS A 18 -4.13 -44.37 -58.20
CA LYS A 18 -4.47 -43.78 -56.90
C LYS A 18 -5.22 -42.47 -57.14
N LYS A 19 -6.14 -42.11 -56.24
CA LYS A 19 -6.86 -40.82 -56.33
C LYS A 19 -5.91 -39.60 -56.30
N GLU A 20 -4.69 -39.79 -55.78
CA GLU A 20 -3.59 -38.81 -55.79
C GLU A 20 -3.05 -38.52 -57.20
N ASP A 21 -3.19 -39.46 -58.14
CA ASP A 21 -2.68 -39.31 -59.51
C ASP A 21 -3.54 -38.34 -60.33
N ILE A 22 -4.81 -38.13 -59.95
CA ILE A 22 -5.72 -37.14 -60.54
C ILE A 22 -5.13 -35.72 -60.45
N LEU A 23 -4.39 -35.41 -59.38
CA LEU A 23 -3.74 -34.10 -59.22
C LEU A 23 -2.55 -33.91 -60.17
N LYS A 24 -1.89 -35.00 -60.59
CA LYS A 24 -0.72 -35.02 -61.47
C LYS A 24 -1.06 -35.16 -62.96
N MET A 25 -2.30 -35.53 -63.28
CA MET A 25 -2.77 -35.62 -64.66
C MET A 25 -2.90 -34.23 -65.26
N ASP A 26 -2.23 -33.96 -66.38
CA ASP A 26 -2.39 -32.73 -67.16
C ASP A 26 -2.74 -33.10 -68.60
N ILE A 27 -3.78 -32.47 -69.17
CA ILE A 27 -4.19 -32.73 -70.56
C ILE A 27 -3.33 -31.83 -71.47
N PRO A 28 -2.49 -32.41 -72.34
CA PRO A 28 -1.58 -31.63 -73.17
C PRO A 28 -2.36 -30.72 -74.13
N PRO A 29 -1.93 -29.47 -74.31
CA PRO A 29 -2.62 -28.53 -75.19
C PRO A 29 -2.59 -29.02 -76.64
N PRO A 30 -3.71 -28.88 -77.39
CA PRO A 30 -3.74 -29.17 -78.81
C PRO A 30 -2.64 -28.40 -79.57
N PRO A 31 -1.95 -29.03 -80.56
CA PRO A 31 -0.78 -28.45 -81.23
C PRO A 31 -1.00 -27.08 -81.91
N PHE A 32 -2.25 -26.78 -82.27
CA PHE A 32 -2.65 -25.58 -83.02
C PHE A 32 -2.88 -24.33 -82.16
N ILE A 33 -2.88 -24.44 -80.81
CA ILE A 33 -2.97 -23.30 -79.87
C ILE A 33 -1.84 -22.28 -80.05
N SER A 34 -0.74 -22.68 -80.68
CA SER A 34 0.40 -21.79 -80.99
C SER A 34 0.09 -20.78 -82.12
N LYS A 35 -1.04 -20.93 -82.84
CA LYS A 35 -1.49 -20.06 -83.93
C LYS A 35 -2.61 -19.10 -83.46
N PRO A 36 -2.72 -17.87 -84.03
CA PRO A 36 -3.76 -16.91 -83.65
C PRO A 36 -5.18 -17.44 -83.84
N GLU A 37 -6.07 -17.08 -82.92
CA GLU A 37 -7.47 -17.55 -82.79
C GLU A 37 -8.33 -17.28 -84.03
N ASP A 38 -7.98 -16.24 -84.80
CA ASP A 38 -8.70 -15.80 -86.02
C ASP A 38 -8.50 -16.73 -87.24
N VAL A 39 -7.61 -17.72 -87.16
CA VAL A 39 -7.24 -18.61 -88.29
C VAL A 39 -7.74 -20.05 -88.08
N TRP A 40 -8.53 -20.29 -87.04
CA TRP A 40 -8.99 -21.64 -86.70
C TRP A 40 -10.15 -22.09 -87.60
N ASN A 41 -10.05 -23.30 -88.13
CA ASN A 41 -11.16 -23.93 -88.86
C ASN A 41 -12.29 -24.35 -87.90
N ASP A 42 -13.52 -24.51 -88.39
CA ASP A 42 -14.68 -24.91 -87.56
C ASP A 42 -14.47 -26.25 -86.82
N GLU A 43 -13.71 -27.16 -87.40
CA GLU A 43 -13.31 -28.43 -86.79
C GLU A 43 -12.26 -28.25 -85.67
N GLU A 44 -11.30 -27.34 -85.84
CA GLU A 44 -10.27 -27.00 -84.83
C GLU A 44 -10.93 -26.28 -83.63
N ASN A 45 -11.90 -25.40 -83.90
CA ASN A 45 -12.76 -24.78 -82.89
C ASN A 45 -13.59 -25.80 -82.09
N LYS A 46 -14.00 -26.92 -82.72
CA LYS A 46 -14.72 -28.00 -82.01
C LYS A 46 -13.78 -28.81 -81.12
N ILE A 47 -12.58 -29.14 -81.61
CA ILE A 47 -11.54 -29.85 -80.84
C ILE A 47 -11.07 -29.03 -79.65
N PHE A 48 -10.91 -27.70 -79.81
CA PHE A 48 -10.56 -26.80 -78.71
C PHE A 48 -11.68 -26.73 -77.65
N ARG A 49 -12.95 -26.64 -78.06
CA ARG A 49 -14.09 -26.68 -77.11
C ARG A 49 -14.17 -28.00 -76.33
N GLU A 50 -13.88 -29.13 -76.98
CA GLU A 50 -13.81 -30.44 -76.31
C GLU A 50 -12.60 -30.54 -75.37
N TYR A 51 -11.45 -29.99 -75.76
CA TYR A 51 -10.27 -29.88 -74.89
C TYR A 51 -10.55 -29.02 -73.66
N GLU A 52 -11.12 -27.82 -73.83
CA GLU A 52 -11.49 -26.96 -72.71
C GLU A 52 -12.47 -27.64 -71.77
N LYS A 53 -13.46 -28.38 -72.32
CA LYS A 53 -14.43 -29.11 -71.51
C LYS A 53 -13.75 -30.18 -70.66
N LYS A 54 -12.84 -30.96 -71.24
CA LYS A 54 -12.07 -31.98 -70.51
C LYS A 54 -11.12 -31.38 -69.48
N VAL A 55 -10.49 -30.23 -69.77
CA VAL A 55 -9.64 -29.49 -68.81
C VAL A 55 -10.48 -28.95 -67.65
N LYS A 56 -11.67 -28.42 -67.93
CA LYS A 56 -12.62 -27.95 -66.90
C LYS A 56 -13.09 -29.11 -66.02
N GLU A 57 -13.50 -30.24 -66.63
CA GLU A 57 -13.89 -31.45 -65.90
C GLU A 57 -12.75 -32.00 -65.02
N LEU A 58 -11.52 -32.08 -65.55
CA LEU A 58 -10.36 -32.52 -64.78
C LEU A 58 -10.01 -31.56 -63.64
N ASN A 59 -10.07 -30.25 -63.86
CA ASN A 59 -9.87 -29.26 -62.80
C ASN A 59 -10.95 -29.33 -61.72
N GLU A 60 -12.21 -29.58 -62.09
CA GLU A 60 -13.29 -29.80 -61.13
C GLU A 60 -13.07 -31.07 -60.29
N GLU A 61 -12.55 -32.15 -60.88
CA GLU A 61 -12.19 -33.37 -60.15
C GLU A 61 -10.99 -33.16 -59.21
N LYS A 62 -9.94 -32.46 -59.69
CA LYS A 62 -8.80 -32.04 -58.85
C LYS A 62 -9.27 -31.19 -57.66
N GLU A 63 -10.20 -30.26 -57.88
CA GLU A 63 -10.74 -29.38 -56.84
C GLU A 63 -11.64 -30.12 -55.85
N LYS A 64 -12.45 -31.08 -56.33
CA LYS A 64 -13.24 -31.96 -55.46
C LYS A 64 -12.33 -32.80 -54.57
N TYR A 65 -11.27 -33.36 -55.15
CA TYR A 65 -10.30 -34.17 -54.42
C TYR A 65 -9.49 -33.35 -53.39
N ARG A 66 -9.04 -32.14 -53.77
CA ARG A 66 -8.40 -31.19 -52.85
C ARG A 66 -9.32 -30.87 -51.66
N ARG A 67 -10.60 -30.56 -51.92
CA ARG A 67 -11.58 -30.27 -50.86
C ARG A 67 -11.81 -31.47 -49.93
N THR A 68 -11.82 -32.71 -50.44
CA THR A 68 -11.86 -33.89 -49.56
C THR A 68 -10.62 -34.00 -48.67
N LEU A 69 -9.42 -33.78 -49.22
CA LEU A 69 -8.18 -33.80 -48.43
C LEU A 69 -8.13 -32.69 -47.38
N GLU A 70 -8.56 -31.47 -47.72
CA GLU A 70 -8.66 -30.37 -46.77
C GLU A 70 -9.65 -30.66 -45.64
N ASN A 71 -10.78 -31.31 -45.95
CA ASN A 71 -11.75 -31.72 -44.94
C ASN A 71 -11.21 -32.84 -44.04
N GLU A 72 -10.50 -33.82 -44.60
CA GLU A 72 -9.83 -34.87 -43.84
C GLU A 72 -8.75 -34.30 -42.93
N LEU A 73 -7.93 -33.37 -43.44
CA LEU A 73 -6.92 -32.65 -42.68
C LEU A 73 -7.56 -31.89 -41.52
N LYS A 74 -8.59 -31.08 -41.77
CA LYS A 74 -9.31 -30.34 -40.71
C LYS A 74 -9.93 -31.28 -39.67
N LYS A 75 -10.46 -32.43 -40.10
CA LYS A 75 -11.03 -33.44 -39.19
C LYS A 75 -9.94 -34.07 -38.32
N ILE A 76 -8.77 -34.36 -38.89
CA ILE A 76 -7.62 -34.88 -38.14
C ILE A 76 -7.08 -33.83 -37.16
N GLU A 77 -6.94 -32.57 -37.59
CA GLU A 77 -6.53 -31.46 -36.72
C GLU A 77 -7.49 -31.28 -35.54
N ALA A 78 -8.79 -31.29 -35.78
CA ALA A 78 -9.80 -31.21 -34.72
C ALA A 78 -9.72 -32.40 -33.76
N SER A 79 -9.54 -33.62 -34.28
CA SER A 79 -9.36 -34.84 -33.48
C SER A 79 -8.07 -34.77 -32.63
N ILE A 80 -6.97 -34.27 -33.18
CA ILE A 80 -5.71 -34.06 -32.44
C ILE A 80 -5.90 -33.02 -31.33
N GLN A 81 -6.57 -31.91 -31.63
CA GLN A 81 -6.85 -30.88 -30.64
C GLN A 81 -7.70 -31.41 -29.49
N GLU A 82 -8.79 -32.13 -29.80
CA GLU A 82 -9.67 -32.73 -28.78
C GLU A 82 -8.92 -33.77 -27.93
N THR A 83 -8.13 -34.64 -28.55
CA THR A 83 -7.34 -35.64 -27.82
C THR A 83 -6.27 -35.02 -26.95
N THR A 84 -5.63 -33.94 -27.41
CA THR A 84 -4.64 -33.20 -26.63
C THR A 84 -5.30 -32.51 -25.43
N GLN A 85 -6.43 -31.84 -25.63
CA GLN A 85 -7.19 -31.20 -24.53
C GLN A 85 -7.65 -32.23 -23.50
N ASN A 86 -8.21 -33.36 -23.95
CA ASN A 86 -8.61 -34.44 -23.06
C ASN A 86 -7.42 -35.01 -22.28
N PHE A 87 -6.25 -35.16 -22.92
CA PHE A 87 -5.03 -35.59 -22.24
C PHE A 87 -4.60 -34.57 -21.18
N ASP A 88 -4.51 -33.28 -21.53
CA ASP A 88 -4.12 -32.22 -20.61
C ASP A 88 -5.06 -32.13 -19.41
N GLU A 89 -6.38 -32.24 -19.62
CA GLU A 89 -7.36 -32.31 -18.54
C GLU A 89 -7.13 -33.51 -17.62
N THR A 90 -6.84 -34.69 -18.19
CA THR A 90 -6.55 -35.88 -17.38
C THR A 90 -5.26 -35.73 -16.57
N VAL A 91 -4.23 -35.10 -17.14
CA VAL A 91 -2.96 -34.83 -16.46
C VAL A 91 -3.15 -33.80 -15.34
N CYS A 92 -3.89 -32.72 -15.59
CA CYS A 92 -4.25 -31.72 -14.58
C CYS A 92 -5.04 -32.35 -13.43
N ARG A 93 -6.04 -33.18 -13.73
CA ARG A 93 -6.79 -33.89 -12.69
C ARG A 93 -5.90 -34.86 -11.89
N LEU A 94 -4.94 -35.51 -12.56
CA LEU A 94 -4.01 -36.42 -11.89
C LEU A 94 -3.01 -35.65 -11.01
N SER A 95 -2.51 -34.50 -11.46
CA SER A 95 -1.60 -33.66 -10.67
C SER A 95 -2.31 -33.08 -9.45
N GLU A 96 -3.55 -32.62 -9.58
CA GLU A 96 -4.37 -32.20 -8.43
C GLU A 96 -4.59 -33.34 -7.42
N ARG A 97 -4.87 -34.55 -7.91
CA ARG A 97 -5.02 -35.73 -7.04
C ARG A 97 -3.71 -36.06 -6.36
N LYS A 98 -2.57 -35.99 -7.06
CA LYS A 98 -1.25 -36.21 -6.50
C LYS A 98 -0.97 -35.23 -5.36
N VAL A 99 -1.14 -33.93 -5.61
CA VAL A 99 -0.91 -32.88 -4.59
C VAL A 99 -1.82 -33.08 -3.38
N LYS A 100 -3.10 -33.39 -3.58
CA LYS A 100 -4.04 -33.68 -2.48
C LYS A 100 -3.60 -34.91 -1.67
N SER A 101 -3.16 -35.98 -2.32
CA SER A 101 -2.66 -37.18 -1.64
C SER A 101 -1.38 -36.90 -0.86
N GLU A 102 -0.40 -36.22 -1.47
CA GLU A 102 0.87 -35.83 -0.82
C GLU A 102 0.61 -34.94 0.39
N MET A 103 -0.29 -33.96 0.25
CA MET A 103 -0.72 -33.11 1.36
C MET A 103 -1.28 -33.90 2.55
N VAL A 104 -2.11 -34.92 2.30
CA VAL A 104 -2.64 -35.78 3.37
C VAL A 104 -1.55 -36.65 3.98
N ILE A 105 -0.63 -37.19 3.16
CA ILE A 105 0.51 -37.96 3.65
C ILE A 105 1.36 -37.11 4.58
N TYR A 106 1.76 -35.90 4.15
CA TYR A 106 2.55 -35.00 4.98
C TYR A 106 1.82 -34.56 6.25
N GLN A 107 0.49 -34.41 6.18
CA GLN A 107 -0.33 -34.13 7.35
C GLN A 107 -0.24 -35.27 8.38
N GLU A 108 -0.42 -36.52 7.95
CA GLU A 108 -0.34 -37.67 8.84
C GLU A 108 1.09 -37.92 9.34
N GLU A 109 2.10 -37.73 8.49
CA GLU A 109 3.51 -37.79 8.90
C GLU A 109 3.82 -36.76 9.99
N LEU A 110 3.36 -35.52 9.84
CA LEU A 110 3.54 -34.48 10.87
C LEU A 110 2.83 -34.85 12.17
N LYS A 111 1.62 -35.42 12.10
CA LYS A 111 0.91 -35.92 13.31
C LYS A 111 1.70 -37.03 13.99
N ILE A 112 2.24 -37.98 13.24
CA ILE A 112 3.06 -39.07 13.78
C ILE A 112 4.29 -38.48 14.47
N VAL A 113 5.00 -37.55 13.83
CA VAL A 113 6.17 -36.89 14.43
C VAL A 113 5.82 -36.15 15.71
N ASN A 114 4.72 -35.40 15.73
CA ASN A 114 4.26 -34.68 16.93
C ASN A 114 3.87 -35.64 18.06
N LEU A 115 3.23 -36.76 17.75
CA LEU A 115 2.90 -37.79 18.74
C LEU A 115 4.16 -38.47 19.29
N VAL A 116 5.11 -38.82 18.42
CA VAL A 116 6.39 -39.40 18.83
C VAL A 116 7.16 -38.43 19.73
N TYR A 117 7.18 -37.14 19.37
CA TYR A 117 7.79 -36.09 20.20
C TYR A 117 7.12 -35.98 21.57
N ALA A 118 5.78 -35.97 21.63
CA ALA A 118 5.05 -35.92 22.89
C ALA A 118 5.29 -37.17 23.77
N LEU A 119 5.37 -38.36 23.16
CA LEU A 119 5.70 -39.60 23.85
C LEU A 119 7.13 -39.57 24.41
N LEU A 120 8.11 -39.15 23.60
CA LEU A 120 9.50 -39.02 24.03
C LEU A 120 9.64 -38.04 25.19
N LEU A 121 8.98 -36.88 25.10
CA LEU A 121 8.97 -35.89 26.17
C LEU A 121 8.33 -36.46 27.46
N ASN A 122 7.23 -37.21 27.34
CA ASN A 122 6.63 -37.87 28.49
C ASN A 122 7.56 -38.94 29.10
N GLU A 123 8.26 -39.73 28.29
CA GLU A 123 9.27 -40.69 28.76
C GLU A 123 10.45 -40.00 29.47
N GLU A 124 10.93 -38.86 28.95
CA GLU A 124 11.96 -38.05 29.61
C GLU A 124 11.49 -37.53 30.97
N LEU A 125 10.24 -37.06 31.07
CA LEU A 125 9.66 -36.63 32.34
C LEU A 125 9.47 -37.80 33.31
N ASP A 126 9.04 -38.97 32.83
CA ASP A 126 8.89 -40.18 33.63
C ASP A 126 10.24 -40.68 34.18
N THR A 127 11.28 -40.70 33.35
CA THR A 127 12.62 -41.10 33.77
C THR A 127 13.21 -40.11 34.78
N ARG A 128 12.99 -38.81 34.60
CA ARG A 128 13.38 -37.76 35.55
C ARG A 128 12.64 -37.88 36.87
N GLU A 129 11.32 -38.07 36.85
CA GLU A 129 10.49 -38.29 38.05
C GLU A 129 10.96 -39.56 38.80
N ALA A 130 11.20 -40.67 38.10
CA ALA A 130 11.74 -41.89 38.70
C ALA A 130 13.16 -41.72 39.26
N GLY A 131 13.98 -40.88 38.64
CA GLY A 131 15.30 -40.49 39.13
C GLY A 131 15.20 -39.74 40.47
N LEU A 132 14.41 -38.67 40.52
CA LEU A 132 14.20 -37.88 41.73
C LEU A 132 13.55 -38.68 42.86
N ASN A 133 12.56 -39.53 42.58
CA ASN A 133 11.98 -40.43 43.59
C ASN A 133 13.02 -41.40 44.17
N ARG A 134 13.94 -41.92 43.34
CA ARG A 134 15.06 -42.75 43.83
C ARG A 134 16.01 -41.97 44.73
N PHE A 135 16.33 -40.72 44.37
CA PHE A 135 17.14 -39.84 45.21
C PHE A 135 16.44 -39.50 46.53
N LEU A 136 15.14 -39.22 46.51
CA LEU A 136 14.32 -38.96 47.69
C LEU A 136 14.34 -40.16 48.65
N ILE A 137 14.07 -41.37 48.17
CA ILE A 137 14.12 -42.60 48.99
C ILE A 137 15.51 -42.80 49.60
N LYS A 138 16.58 -42.49 48.86
CA LYS A 138 17.96 -42.57 49.39
C LYS A 138 18.17 -41.57 50.52
N LYS A 139 17.74 -40.32 50.33
CA LYS A 139 17.87 -39.25 51.34
C LYS A 139 17.02 -39.49 52.57
N GLU A 140 15.81 -40.03 52.42
CA GLU A 140 14.97 -40.43 53.55
C GLU A 140 15.61 -41.55 54.38
N LYS A 141 16.29 -42.51 53.74
CA LYS A 141 17.07 -43.54 54.46
C LYS A 141 18.26 -42.92 55.21
N GLU A 142 18.98 -41.99 54.59
CA GLU A 142 20.08 -41.24 55.23
C GLU A 142 19.57 -40.46 56.46
N LYS A 143 18.41 -39.80 56.35
CA LYS A 143 17.74 -39.09 57.45
C LYS A 143 17.41 -40.01 58.63
N VAL A 144 16.82 -41.19 58.36
CA VAL A 144 16.48 -42.16 59.41
C VAL A 144 17.75 -42.69 60.09
N SER A 145 18.81 -42.97 59.34
CA SER A 145 20.11 -43.38 59.89
C SER A 145 20.68 -42.32 60.82
N CYS A 146 20.71 -41.06 60.36
CA CYS A 146 21.24 -39.94 61.14
C CYS A 146 20.41 -39.68 62.41
N HIS A 147 19.08 -39.85 62.35
CA HIS A 147 18.20 -39.65 63.49
C HIS A 147 18.35 -40.74 64.57
N LEU A 148 18.52 -42.02 64.17
CA LEU A 148 18.78 -43.12 65.11
C LEU A 148 20.08 -42.93 65.89
N GLU A 149 21.12 -42.39 65.24
CA GLU A 149 22.39 -42.06 65.87
C GLU A 149 22.25 -40.92 66.91
N CYS A 150 21.37 -39.93 66.67
CA CYS A 150 21.14 -38.83 67.59
C CYS A 150 20.38 -39.23 68.88
N CYS A 151 19.40 -40.13 68.78
CA CYS A 151 18.54 -40.52 69.91
C CYS A 151 19.22 -41.38 70.99
N SER A 152 20.46 -41.83 70.75
CA SER A 152 21.17 -42.75 71.64
C SER A 152 21.87 -42.06 72.84
N GLN A 153 21.92 -40.71 72.90
CA GLN A 153 22.85 -39.97 73.76
C GLN A 153 22.23 -39.03 74.81
N GLU A 154 20.94 -39.17 75.16
CA GLU A 154 20.21 -38.18 75.99
C GLU A 154 20.27 -38.39 77.52
N LYS A 155 21.32 -39.00 78.09
CA LYS A 155 21.44 -39.12 79.55
C LYS A 155 22.87 -38.93 80.06
N CYS A 156 23.19 -37.71 80.47
CA CYS A 156 24.31 -37.43 81.38
C CYS A 156 23.92 -36.30 82.35
N ASN A 157 23.29 -36.67 83.47
CA ASN A 157 23.13 -35.77 84.61
C ASN A 157 24.45 -35.72 85.38
N ILE A 158 25.12 -34.57 85.39
CA ILE A 158 26.25 -34.33 86.28
C ILE A 158 25.71 -33.88 87.64
N TYR A 159 25.88 -34.74 88.65
CA TYR A 159 25.67 -34.37 90.05
C TYR A 159 26.77 -33.38 90.46
N ASN A 160 26.38 -32.14 90.73
CA ASN A 160 27.25 -31.16 91.39
C ASN A 160 27.04 -31.33 92.90
N ILE A 161 27.95 -32.02 93.59
CA ILE A 161 27.89 -32.17 95.05
C ILE A 161 28.71 -31.02 95.65
N ASN A 162 28.06 -30.20 96.49
CA ASN A 162 28.68 -29.17 97.32
C ASN A 162 29.59 -29.81 98.39
N LEU A 163 30.79 -30.23 97.99
CA LEU A 163 31.80 -30.85 98.86
C LEU A 163 32.34 -29.89 99.92
N GLU A 164 32.31 -28.58 99.66
CA GLU A 164 32.78 -27.57 100.61
C GLU A 164 31.89 -27.46 101.85
N TYR A 165 30.59 -27.71 101.72
CA TYR A 165 29.66 -27.77 102.85
C TYR A 165 29.88 -29.02 103.72
N GLY A 166 30.28 -30.15 103.10
CA GLY A 166 30.66 -31.37 103.82
C GLY A 166 31.93 -31.18 104.63
N PHE A 167 32.96 -30.55 104.04
CA PHE A 167 34.23 -30.26 104.71
C PHE A 167 34.06 -29.41 105.96
N THR A 168 33.25 -28.35 105.90
CA THR A 168 32.99 -27.50 107.09
C THR A 168 32.24 -28.23 108.22
N LYS A 169 31.52 -29.31 107.89
CA LYS A 169 30.77 -30.11 108.87
C LYS A 169 31.65 -31.15 109.55
N ASP A 170 32.61 -31.73 108.82
CA ASP A 170 33.48 -32.81 109.30
C ASP A 170 34.65 -32.29 110.17
N PHE A 171 35.01 -31.00 110.07
CA PHE A 171 36.09 -30.37 110.86
C PHE A 171 35.62 -29.29 111.84
N ALA A 172 34.34 -29.31 112.23
CA ALA A 172 33.74 -28.29 113.12
C ALA A 172 34.39 -28.20 114.53
N ASP A 173 35.11 -29.25 114.94
CA ASP A 173 35.75 -29.35 116.27
C ASP A 173 37.18 -28.75 116.32
N VAL A 174 37.70 -28.21 115.21
CA VAL A 174 39.06 -27.64 115.09
C VAL A 174 39.04 -26.12 115.37
N PRO A 175 40.05 -25.54 116.08
CA PRO A 175 40.11 -24.09 116.31
C PRO A 175 40.11 -23.27 115.01
N ALA A 176 39.34 -22.17 114.98
CA ALA A 176 39.09 -21.38 113.76
C ALA A 176 40.37 -20.95 113.00
N ASN A 177 41.44 -20.64 113.74
CA ASN A 177 42.72 -20.19 113.19
C ASN A 177 43.43 -21.30 112.38
N LEU A 178 43.33 -22.54 112.87
CA LEU A 178 43.88 -23.73 112.20
C LEU A 178 42.95 -24.22 111.10
N LEU A 179 41.65 -23.98 111.23
CA LEU A 179 40.65 -24.29 110.19
C LEU A 179 40.85 -23.40 108.95
N ASP A 180 41.18 -22.12 109.12
CA ASP A 180 41.50 -21.22 108.01
C ASP A 180 42.78 -21.65 107.27
N GLU A 181 43.83 -22.07 108.00
CA GLU A 181 45.08 -22.60 107.43
C GLU A 181 44.85 -23.95 106.70
N LEU A 182 44.02 -24.84 107.26
CA LEU A 182 43.59 -26.08 106.60
C LEU A 182 42.73 -25.81 105.36
N LEU A 183 41.88 -24.77 105.36
CA LEU A 183 41.10 -24.37 104.18
C LEU A 183 41.99 -23.83 103.04
N GLU A 184 43.08 -23.12 103.35
CA GLU A 184 44.08 -22.74 102.34
C GLU A 184 44.79 -23.96 101.76
N LEU A 185 45.19 -24.92 102.61
CA LEU A 185 45.79 -26.19 102.18
C LEU A 185 44.81 -27.11 101.41
N TYR A 186 43.51 -27.00 101.69
CA TYR A 186 42.43 -27.73 100.99
C TYR A 186 42.14 -27.16 99.60
N LYS A 187 42.48 -25.88 99.37
CA LYS A 187 42.40 -25.21 98.07
C LYS A 187 43.70 -25.34 97.26
N HIS A 188 44.82 -25.62 97.91
CA HIS A 188 46.10 -25.83 97.23
C HIS A 188 46.05 -27.09 96.34
N ARG A 189 46.64 -27.01 95.14
CA ARG A 189 46.69 -28.12 94.16
C ARG A 189 48.13 -28.37 93.73
N PRO A 190 48.53 -29.63 93.47
CA PRO A 190 49.82 -29.92 92.87
C PRO A 190 49.89 -29.34 91.46
N LYS A 191 51.05 -28.81 91.07
CA LYS A 191 51.30 -28.32 89.70
C LYS A 191 51.64 -29.51 88.82
N THR A 192 50.64 -30.17 88.27
CA THR A 192 50.85 -31.25 87.30
C THR A 192 51.34 -30.67 85.96
N PRO A 193 52.29 -31.33 85.27
CA PRO A 193 52.69 -30.94 83.92
C PRO A 193 51.50 -31.18 82.97
N VAL A 194 51.24 -30.21 82.09
CA VAL A 194 50.20 -30.28 81.08
C VAL A 194 50.57 -31.40 80.10
N THR A 195 50.00 -32.59 80.29
CA THR A 195 50.00 -33.61 79.24
C THR A 195 49.06 -33.12 78.16
N GLU A 196 49.61 -32.60 77.06
CA GLU A 196 48.86 -32.40 75.82
C GLU A 196 48.32 -33.76 75.38
N VAL A 197 47.05 -34.02 75.68
CA VAL A 197 46.31 -35.13 75.10
C VAL A 197 46.21 -34.85 73.60
N PHE A 198 46.97 -35.62 72.84
CA PHE A 198 46.98 -35.57 71.38
C PHE A 198 45.57 -35.95 70.88
N LEU A 199 44.78 -34.96 70.48
CA LEU A 199 43.46 -35.10 69.84
C LEU A 199 43.64 -35.71 68.43
N GLY A 200 44.00 -36.98 68.40
CA GLY A 200 44.17 -37.76 67.19
C GLY A 200 43.20 -38.92 67.21
N THR A 201 42.01 -38.71 66.66
CA THR A 201 41.31 -39.56 65.68
C THR A 201 39.82 -39.22 65.73
N ALA A 202 39.31 -38.59 64.66
CA ALA A 202 37.93 -38.16 64.50
C ALA A 202 36.97 -39.35 64.23
N ASN A 203 37.05 -40.43 65.02
CA ASN A 203 36.16 -41.57 64.93
C ASN A 203 35.44 -41.81 66.26
N PRO A 204 34.16 -41.42 66.39
CA PRO A 204 33.36 -41.60 67.60
C PRO A 204 32.91 -43.07 67.84
N TYR A 205 33.25 -43.98 66.92
CA TYR A 205 33.02 -45.43 67.06
C TYR A 205 34.32 -46.24 67.17
N GLY A 206 35.49 -45.58 67.15
CA GLY A 206 36.73 -46.25 67.52
C GLY A 206 36.66 -46.60 69.00
N ASP A 207 37.10 -47.80 69.37
CA ASP A 207 37.10 -48.26 70.77
C ASP A 207 37.59 -47.12 71.66
N CYS A 208 36.68 -46.64 72.54
CA CYS A 208 36.98 -45.68 73.59
C CYS A 208 37.90 -46.29 74.67
N SER A 209 38.76 -47.23 74.29
CA SER A 209 39.72 -47.92 75.17
C SER A 209 40.78 -46.96 75.69
N GLY A 210 41.17 -45.94 74.92
CA GLY A 210 42.10 -44.91 75.40
C GLY A 210 41.56 -44.09 76.57
N SER A 211 40.31 -43.63 76.51
CA SER A 211 39.76 -42.61 77.42
C SER A 211 39.72 -43.02 78.91
N ALA A 212 39.42 -44.30 79.21
CA ALA A 212 39.32 -44.80 80.58
C ALA A 212 40.67 -45.22 81.18
N GLU A 213 41.60 -45.65 80.34
CA GLU A 213 42.98 -45.97 80.73
C GLU A 213 43.78 -44.67 80.94
N ASP A 214 43.59 -43.68 80.06
CA ASP A 214 44.18 -42.34 80.18
C ASP A 214 43.72 -41.61 81.46
N TYR A 215 42.44 -41.76 81.86
CA TYR A 215 41.94 -41.22 83.14
C TYR A 215 42.63 -41.86 84.34
N LYS A 216 42.81 -43.19 84.32
CA LYS A 216 43.49 -43.91 85.40
C LYS A 216 44.96 -43.53 85.48
N ASP A 217 45.63 -43.40 84.34
CA ASP A 217 47.03 -43.01 84.29
C ASP A 217 47.23 -41.57 84.76
N ALA A 218 46.40 -40.62 84.32
CA ALA A 218 46.41 -39.24 84.81
C ALA A 218 46.12 -39.16 86.33
N LEU A 219 45.18 -39.98 86.82
CA LEU A 219 44.86 -40.06 88.24
C LEU A 219 46.04 -40.61 89.06
N THR A 220 46.74 -41.64 88.58
CA THR A 220 47.91 -42.19 89.29
C THR A 220 49.08 -41.19 89.36
N ILE A 221 49.29 -40.39 88.32
CA ILE A 221 50.32 -39.33 88.32
C ILE A 221 49.94 -38.23 89.32
N LEU A 222 48.67 -37.85 89.36
CA LEU A 222 48.17 -36.87 90.32
C LEU A 222 48.26 -37.35 91.77
N MET A 223 47.92 -38.62 92.04
CA MET A 223 48.02 -39.23 93.37
C MET A 223 49.47 -39.23 93.88
N LYS A 224 50.46 -39.47 93.01
CA LYS A 224 51.89 -39.36 93.36
C LYS A 224 52.29 -37.93 93.72
N ALA A 225 51.76 -36.93 93.01
CA ALA A 225 52.00 -35.52 93.35
C ALA A 225 51.29 -35.08 94.64
N MET A 226 50.18 -35.74 95.00
CA MET A 226 49.50 -35.56 96.28
C MET A 226 50.31 -36.14 97.45
N ASP A 227 51.02 -37.26 97.25
CA ASP A 227 51.90 -37.85 98.27
C ASP A 227 53.02 -36.86 98.70
N GLU A 228 53.52 -36.03 97.79
CA GLU A 228 54.49 -34.96 98.10
C GLU A 228 53.88 -33.83 98.95
N LEU A 229 52.62 -33.46 98.68
CA LEU A 229 51.89 -32.41 99.40
C LEU A 229 51.33 -32.87 100.76
N ASP A 230 51.08 -34.17 100.93
CA ASP A 230 50.61 -34.78 102.18
C ASP A 230 51.77 -35.13 103.14
N SER A 231 53.02 -34.87 102.75
CA SER A 231 54.21 -35.08 103.58
C SER A 231 54.06 -34.39 104.95
N PRO A 232 54.43 -35.04 106.07
CA PRO A 232 54.30 -34.49 107.42
C PRO A 232 55.10 -33.19 107.64
N GLU A 233 55.98 -32.84 106.72
CA GLU A 233 56.72 -31.57 106.68
C GLU A 233 55.81 -30.34 106.46
N HIS A 234 54.62 -30.54 105.88
CA HIS A 234 53.65 -29.48 105.59
C HIS A 234 52.53 -29.37 106.64
N MET A 235 52.65 -30.06 107.76
CA MET A 235 51.64 -30.07 108.83
C MET A 235 51.73 -28.80 109.70
N PRO A 236 50.63 -28.07 109.94
CA PRO A 236 50.62 -26.92 110.84
C PRO A 236 50.99 -27.28 112.28
N ASN A 237 51.73 -26.40 112.94
CA ASN A 237 52.23 -26.62 114.30
C ASN A 237 51.07 -26.69 115.32
N GLY A 238 50.81 -27.87 115.89
CA GLY A 238 49.82 -28.07 116.96
C GLY A 238 48.59 -28.92 116.59
N LEU A 239 48.54 -29.50 115.39
CA LEU A 239 47.51 -30.48 115.00
C LEU A 239 47.86 -31.90 115.47
N ASP A 240 46.82 -32.68 115.79
CA ASP A 240 46.95 -34.10 116.07
C ASP A 240 47.15 -34.89 114.77
N THR A 241 48.02 -35.92 114.81
CA THR A 241 48.36 -36.75 113.65
C THR A 241 47.11 -37.43 113.06
N SER A 242 46.12 -37.77 113.89
CA SER A 242 44.86 -38.38 113.43
C SER A 242 44.00 -37.42 112.61
N ILE A 243 43.98 -36.12 112.96
CA ILE A 243 43.19 -35.09 112.26
C ILE A 243 43.87 -34.75 110.93
N TRP A 244 45.21 -34.73 110.89
CA TRP A 244 45.97 -34.55 109.65
C TRP A 244 45.73 -35.68 108.65
N GLU A 245 45.71 -36.94 109.11
CA GLU A 245 45.37 -38.09 108.25
C GLU A 245 43.95 -37.99 107.67
N GLN A 246 42.96 -37.58 108.47
CA GLN A 246 41.59 -37.34 108.00
C GLN A 246 41.51 -36.17 107.01
N PHE A 247 42.29 -35.10 107.22
CA PHE A 247 42.39 -33.99 106.29
C PHE A 247 43.01 -34.40 104.94
N CYS A 248 44.11 -35.13 104.95
CA CYS A 248 44.74 -35.66 103.75
C CYS A 248 43.77 -36.57 102.95
N LEU A 249 43.01 -37.42 103.64
CA LEU A 249 41.96 -38.25 103.01
C LEU A 249 40.84 -37.41 102.40
N ALA A 250 40.32 -36.41 103.12
CA ALA A 250 39.29 -35.51 102.61
C ALA A 250 39.78 -34.68 101.41
N ARG A 251 41.05 -34.25 101.43
CA ARG A 251 41.72 -33.52 100.35
C ARG A 251 41.89 -34.41 99.11
N ARG A 252 42.37 -35.65 99.27
CA ARG A 252 42.46 -36.64 98.17
C ARG A 252 41.09 -36.92 97.56
N ASN A 253 40.07 -37.17 98.38
CA ASN A 253 38.70 -37.39 97.90
C ASN A 253 38.17 -36.19 97.10
N LYS A 254 38.44 -34.95 97.53
CA LYS A 254 38.04 -33.75 96.78
C LYS A 254 38.73 -33.69 95.41
N VAL A 255 40.04 -33.92 95.38
CA VAL A 255 40.84 -33.90 94.14
C VAL A 255 40.39 -35.00 93.18
N GLU A 256 40.13 -36.21 93.67
CA GLU A 256 39.57 -37.31 92.87
C GLU A 256 38.21 -36.94 92.25
N ILE A 257 37.32 -36.33 93.02
CA ILE A 257 36.02 -35.90 92.50
C ILE A 257 36.16 -34.71 91.54
N GLU A 258 37.06 -33.76 91.78
CA GLU A 258 37.31 -32.63 90.87
C GLU A 258 37.87 -33.11 89.52
N GLU A 259 38.82 -34.04 89.50
CA GLU A 259 39.32 -34.63 88.25
C GLU A 259 38.26 -35.49 87.55
N LEU A 260 37.46 -36.24 88.31
CA LEU A 260 36.32 -36.97 87.76
C LEU A 260 35.34 -35.99 87.10
N VAL A 261 35.01 -34.87 87.74
CA VAL A 261 34.14 -33.84 87.18
C VAL A 261 34.76 -33.20 85.94
N LYS A 262 36.06 -32.86 85.95
CA LYS A 262 36.75 -32.32 84.76
C LYS A 262 36.70 -33.29 83.59
N TRP A 263 37.00 -34.56 83.82
CA TRP A 263 36.96 -35.60 82.78
C TRP A 263 35.54 -35.82 82.25
N LYS A 264 34.54 -35.93 83.15
CA LYS A 264 33.13 -36.03 82.74
C LYS A 264 32.66 -34.80 81.98
N THR A 265 33.15 -33.61 82.35
CA THR A 265 32.84 -32.35 81.63
C THR A 265 33.46 -32.37 80.24
N LEU A 266 34.72 -32.79 80.10
CA LEU A 266 35.40 -32.94 78.81
C LEU A 266 34.64 -33.92 77.90
N THR A 267 34.35 -35.13 78.39
CA THR A 267 33.57 -36.13 77.64
C THR A 267 32.18 -35.60 77.26
N LEU A 268 31.52 -34.87 78.16
CA LEU A 268 30.22 -34.26 77.87
C LEU A 268 30.33 -33.19 76.78
N THR A 269 31.37 -32.34 76.79
CA THR A 269 31.59 -31.34 75.73
C THR A 269 31.89 -31.98 74.38
N GLU A 270 32.65 -33.09 74.35
CA GLU A 270 32.89 -33.87 73.13
C GLU A 270 31.59 -34.46 72.59
N MET A 271 30.78 -35.09 73.45
CA MET A 271 29.46 -35.63 73.10
C MET A 271 28.50 -34.55 72.60
N GLN A 272 28.48 -33.37 73.24
CA GLN A 272 27.67 -32.23 72.80
C GLN A 272 28.13 -31.72 71.43
N SER A 273 29.44 -31.61 71.19
CA SER A 273 29.96 -31.17 69.89
C SER A 273 29.63 -32.17 68.77
N PHE A 274 29.63 -33.47 69.08
CA PHE A 274 29.22 -34.52 68.15
C PHE A 274 27.72 -34.45 67.84
N LEU A 275 26.87 -34.30 68.87
CA LEU A 275 25.43 -34.12 68.69
C LEU A 275 25.12 -32.91 67.81
N LEU A 276 25.78 -31.77 68.04
CA LEU A 276 25.59 -30.56 67.24
C LEU A 276 25.92 -30.81 65.76
N ARG A 277 27.05 -31.46 65.45
CA ARG A 277 27.41 -31.81 64.06
C ARG A 277 26.37 -32.72 63.40
N ARG A 278 25.86 -33.72 64.13
CA ARG A 278 24.81 -34.61 63.63
C ARG A 278 23.48 -33.90 63.42
N MET A 279 23.12 -32.96 64.29
CA MET A 279 21.94 -32.11 64.10
C MET A 279 22.05 -31.27 62.84
N ASP A 280 23.21 -30.65 62.60
CA ASP A 280 23.47 -29.88 61.37
C ASP A 280 23.40 -30.77 60.12
N ASP A 281 23.99 -31.97 60.16
CA ASP A 281 23.91 -32.96 59.07
C ASP A 281 22.45 -33.36 58.78
N ASN A 282 21.65 -33.60 59.82
CA ASN A 282 20.22 -33.93 59.68
C ASN A 282 19.41 -32.76 59.07
N GLU A 283 19.69 -31.52 59.48
CA GLU A 283 19.00 -30.36 58.93
C GLU A 283 19.34 -30.14 57.45
N ARG A 284 20.61 -30.36 57.06
CA ARG A 284 21.02 -30.36 55.64
C ARG A 284 20.27 -31.41 54.83
N ILE A 285 20.16 -32.64 55.35
CA ILE A 285 19.43 -33.71 54.66
C ILE A 285 17.94 -33.34 54.54
N LYS A 286 17.33 -32.73 55.56
CA LYS A 286 15.94 -32.26 55.47
C LYS A 286 15.76 -31.19 54.39
N SER A 287 16.62 -30.17 54.34
CA SER A 287 16.54 -29.15 53.30
C SER A 287 16.70 -29.75 51.91
N GLU A 288 17.62 -30.70 51.72
CA GLU A 288 17.78 -31.40 50.45
C GLU A 288 16.53 -32.21 50.06
N ILE A 289 15.87 -32.87 51.02
CA ILE A 289 14.60 -33.58 50.78
C ILE A 289 13.51 -32.60 50.37
N GLU A 290 13.38 -31.47 51.07
CA GLU A 290 12.38 -30.44 50.75
C GLU A 290 12.60 -29.86 49.35
N ASP A 291 13.85 -29.63 48.95
CA ASP A 291 14.21 -29.17 47.61
C ASP A 291 13.78 -30.19 46.55
N ILE A 292 14.08 -31.48 46.75
CA ILE A 292 13.68 -32.57 45.86
C ILE A 292 12.15 -32.68 45.76
N ILE A 293 11.42 -32.51 46.87
CA ILE A 293 9.95 -32.54 46.89
C ILE A 293 9.38 -31.37 46.05
N ARG A 294 9.95 -30.17 46.16
CA ARG A 294 9.52 -29.02 45.35
C ARG A 294 9.76 -29.26 43.87
N GLU A 295 10.92 -29.80 43.50
CA GLU A 295 11.20 -30.15 42.09
C GLU A 295 10.26 -31.24 41.56
N LEU A 296 9.95 -32.26 42.36
CA LEU A 296 8.98 -33.30 42.00
C LEU A 296 7.58 -32.73 41.81
N ALA A 297 7.15 -31.81 42.67
CA ALA A 297 5.85 -31.14 42.53
C ALA A 297 5.78 -30.33 41.23
N TRP A 298 6.83 -29.57 40.92
CA TRP A 298 6.93 -28.81 39.67
C TRP A 298 6.89 -29.71 38.43
N LEU A 299 7.67 -30.80 38.42
CA LEU A 299 7.67 -31.76 37.31
C LEU A 299 6.31 -32.43 37.10
N ARG A 300 5.60 -32.78 38.17
CA ARG A 300 4.25 -33.35 38.08
C ARG A 300 3.26 -32.37 37.49
N GLU A 301 3.34 -31.10 37.85
CA GLU A 301 2.49 -30.07 37.26
C GLU A 301 2.78 -29.89 35.76
N GLU A 302 4.05 -29.87 35.37
CA GLU A 302 4.45 -29.73 33.97
C GLU A 302 4.02 -30.94 33.14
N LYS A 303 4.19 -32.14 33.67
CA LYS A 303 3.67 -33.38 33.08
C LYS A 303 2.16 -33.34 32.94
N MET A 304 1.43 -32.86 33.95
CA MET A 304 -0.03 -32.71 33.86
C MET A 304 -0.45 -31.72 32.77
N LYS A 305 0.24 -30.58 32.65
CA LYS A 305 -0.01 -29.60 31.57
C LYS A 305 0.16 -30.24 30.21
N LEU A 306 1.25 -30.98 29.99
CA LEU A 306 1.51 -31.65 28.71
C LEU A 306 0.49 -32.76 28.40
N GLN A 307 0.02 -33.49 29.42
CA GLN A 307 -1.00 -34.53 29.24
C GLN A 307 -2.38 -33.97 28.90
N VAL A 308 -2.71 -32.78 29.41
CA VAL A 308 -3.98 -32.09 29.13
C VAL A 308 -3.92 -31.30 27.82
N ASN A 309 -2.78 -30.68 27.53
CA ASN A 309 -2.58 -29.85 26.34
C ASN A 309 -2.25 -30.73 25.12
N LEU A 310 -3.27 -31.05 24.34
CA LEU A 310 -3.11 -31.78 23.10
C LEU A 310 -2.80 -30.83 21.93
N THR A 311 -1.75 -31.14 21.19
CA THR A 311 -1.43 -30.44 19.94
C THR A 311 -2.45 -30.82 18.87
N VAL A 312 -3.24 -29.83 18.43
CA VAL A 312 -4.23 -29.98 17.35
C VAL A 312 -3.70 -29.33 16.09
N GLN A 313 -3.71 -30.08 14.99
CA GLN A 313 -3.31 -29.55 13.69
C GLN A 313 -4.52 -29.01 12.93
N PHE A 314 -4.42 -27.75 12.49
CA PHE A 314 -5.41 -27.12 11.64
C PHE A 314 -4.89 -26.99 10.20
N LEU A 315 -5.79 -27.19 9.25
CA LEU A 315 -5.52 -26.97 7.84
C LEU A 315 -6.18 -25.66 7.42
N LEU A 316 -5.37 -24.65 7.18
CA LEU A 316 -5.81 -23.32 6.74
C LEU A 316 -5.29 -23.04 5.34
N LYS A 317 -6.09 -22.32 4.53
CA LYS A 317 -5.67 -21.90 3.20
C LYS A 317 -4.75 -20.68 3.29
N GLN A 318 -3.87 -20.51 2.30
CA GLN A 318 -3.08 -19.29 2.15
C GLN A 318 -4.01 -18.07 2.09
N GLY A 319 -3.72 -17.05 2.91
CA GLY A 319 -4.58 -15.88 3.11
C GLY A 319 -5.49 -15.94 4.35
N GLN A 320 -5.63 -17.11 5.00
CA GLN A 320 -6.22 -17.21 6.35
C GLN A 320 -5.17 -17.13 7.47
N VAL A 321 -3.89 -17.19 7.09
CA VAL A 321 -2.74 -17.03 7.97
C VAL A 321 -2.07 -15.73 7.54
N GLU A 322 -2.03 -14.76 8.46
CA GLU A 322 -1.46 -13.42 8.22
C GLU A 322 0.02 -13.32 8.62
N LEU A 323 0.67 -14.46 8.91
CA LEU A 323 2.09 -14.52 9.28
C LEU A 323 2.99 -14.58 8.04
N GLU A 324 4.15 -13.94 8.15
CA GLU A 324 5.21 -14.07 7.15
C GLU A 324 5.76 -15.51 7.18
N ILE A 325 5.66 -16.20 6.04
CA ILE A 325 6.10 -17.59 5.93
C ILE A 325 7.63 -17.58 5.86
N THR A 326 8.27 -17.92 6.97
CA THR A 326 9.71 -18.26 7.02
C THR A 326 9.89 -19.77 6.72
N GLU A 327 11.09 -20.22 6.33
CA GLU A 327 11.38 -21.64 6.02
C GLU A 327 10.96 -22.60 7.15
N ILE A 328 11.05 -22.13 8.41
CA ILE A 328 10.43 -22.75 9.58
C ILE A 328 9.46 -21.71 10.13
N PRO A 329 8.14 -21.91 10.00
CA PRO A 329 7.19 -20.94 10.50
C PRO A 329 7.16 -20.96 12.03
N ASP A 330 7.48 -19.83 12.64
CA ASP A 330 7.31 -19.58 14.06
C ASP A 330 5.87 -19.12 14.32
N TYR A 331 5.15 -19.86 15.15
CA TYR A 331 3.76 -19.60 15.51
C TYR A 331 3.61 -19.09 16.96
N THR A 332 4.70 -18.70 17.61
CA THR A 332 4.67 -18.27 19.02
C THR A 332 3.77 -17.03 19.21
N ASP A 333 3.77 -16.11 18.25
CA ASP A 333 2.93 -14.91 18.26
C ASP A 333 1.56 -15.10 17.57
N ALA A 334 1.22 -16.34 17.19
CA ALA A 334 0.00 -16.62 16.44
C ALA A 334 -1.23 -16.68 17.37
N ILE A 335 -2.33 -16.04 16.94
CA ILE A 335 -3.61 -16.07 17.66
C ILE A 335 -4.68 -16.66 16.74
N LEU A 336 -5.42 -17.65 17.23
CA LEU A 336 -6.55 -18.23 16.52
C LEU A 336 -7.81 -17.38 16.78
N ILE A 337 -8.29 -16.69 15.74
CA ILE A 337 -9.49 -15.85 15.80
C ILE A 337 -10.64 -16.53 15.05
N ASN A 338 -11.84 -16.49 15.62
CA ASN A 338 -13.03 -17.00 14.93
C ASN A 338 -13.35 -16.10 13.71
N LYS A 339 -13.58 -16.73 12.56
CA LYS A 339 -13.94 -16.06 11.31
C LYS A 339 -15.16 -15.14 11.45
N SER A 340 -16.13 -15.48 12.30
CA SER A 340 -17.33 -14.67 12.50
C SER A 340 -17.02 -13.25 12.96
N VAL A 341 -16.01 -13.07 13.81
CA VAL A 341 -15.61 -11.76 14.32
C VAL A 341 -15.06 -10.89 13.18
N ILE A 342 -14.28 -11.50 12.28
CA ILE A 342 -13.71 -10.82 11.10
C ILE A 342 -14.82 -10.49 10.10
N GLU A 343 -15.76 -11.42 9.87
CA GLU A 343 -16.90 -11.21 8.97
C GLU A 343 -17.83 -10.11 9.49
N GLU A 344 -18.14 -10.09 10.78
CA GLU A 344 -18.93 -9.04 11.43
C GLU A 344 -18.25 -7.67 11.30
N LEU A 345 -16.94 -7.61 11.52
CA LEU A 345 -16.16 -6.39 11.35
C LEU A 345 -16.19 -5.92 9.88
N ASN A 346 -16.01 -6.83 8.93
CA ASN A 346 -16.07 -6.52 7.50
C ASN A 346 -17.46 -6.04 7.08
N CYS A 347 -18.54 -6.65 7.59
CA CYS A 347 -19.90 -6.17 7.37
C CYS A 347 -20.09 -4.75 7.93
N SER A 348 -19.55 -4.46 9.12
CA SER A 348 -19.58 -3.11 9.70
C SER A 348 -18.81 -2.10 8.85
N ILE A 349 -17.61 -2.46 8.37
CA ILE A 349 -16.79 -1.63 7.48
C ILE A 349 -17.54 -1.34 6.18
N MET A 350 -18.15 -2.36 5.56
CA MET A 350 -18.94 -2.21 4.34
C MET A 350 -20.13 -1.27 4.56
N ALA A 351 -20.89 -1.44 5.65
CA ALA A 351 -22.02 -0.58 5.99
C ALA A 351 -21.57 0.89 6.20
N GLN A 352 -20.42 1.12 6.81
CA GLN A 352 -19.85 2.48 6.93
C GLN A 352 -19.38 3.02 5.57
N GLY A 353 -18.80 2.17 4.72
CA GLY A 353 -18.45 2.50 3.34
C GLY A 353 -19.67 2.95 2.53
N GLU A 354 -20.77 2.21 2.61
CA GLU A 354 -22.04 2.54 1.97
C GLU A 354 -22.61 3.88 2.47
N LYS A 355 -22.59 4.12 3.79
CA LYS A 355 -23.00 5.43 4.36
C LYS A 355 -22.14 6.58 3.84
N LYS A 356 -20.83 6.38 3.72
CA LYS A 356 -19.92 7.38 3.15
C LYS A 356 -20.25 7.64 1.68
N ILE A 357 -20.49 6.59 0.90
CA ILE A 357 -20.87 6.71 -0.52
C ILE A 357 -22.22 7.44 -0.64
N ALA A 358 -23.22 7.08 0.15
CA ALA A 358 -24.52 7.74 0.16
C ALA A 358 -24.36 9.25 0.46
N SER A 359 -23.59 9.59 1.48
CA SER A 359 -23.29 11.00 1.82
C SER A 359 -22.57 11.72 0.67
N MET A 360 -21.64 11.06 -0.03
CA MET A 360 -20.97 11.64 -1.20
C MET A 360 -21.92 11.83 -2.39
N VAL A 361 -22.88 10.91 -2.58
CA VAL A 361 -23.90 11.03 -3.63
C VAL A 361 -24.84 12.19 -3.33
N GLU A 362 -25.31 12.31 -2.09
CA GLU A 362 -26.12 13.44 -1.64
C GLU A 362 -25.37 14.76 -1.88
N TYR A 363 -24.12 14.87 -1.45
CA TYR A 363 -23.30 16.08 -1.68
C TYR A 363 -23.15 16.42 -3.18
N LYS A 364 -22.92 15.40 -4.01
CA LYS A 364 -22.83 15.56 -5.46
C LYS A 364 -24.13 16.08 -6.04
N ASP A 365 -25.29 15.57 -5.61
CA ASP A 365 -26.58 16.01 -6.12
C ASP A 365 -26.97 17.40 -5.59
N PHE A 366 -26.69 17.72 -4.32
CA PHE A 366 -26.78 19.10 -3.80
C PHE A 366 -25.93 20.09 -4.60
N SER A 367 -24.69 19.71 -4.93
CA SER A 367 -23.80 20.57 -5.73
C SER A 367 -24.38 20.83 -7.12
N LYS A 368 -24.98 19.83 -7.76
CA LYS A 368 -25.65 20.00 -9.06
C LYS A 368 -26.83 20.96 -8.98
N GLU A 369 -27.66 20.83 -7.94
CA GLU A 369 -28.79 21.75 -7.72
C GLU A 369 -28.31 23.19 -7.54
N ILE A 370 -27.25 23.41 -6.77
CA ILE A 370 -26.62 24.73 -6.61
C ILE A 370 -26.15 25.27 -7.97
N PHE A 371 -25.42 24.47 -8.77
CA PHE A 371 -24.98 24.90 -10.10
C PHE A 371 -26.14 25.23 -11.04
N GLN A 372 -27.24 24.47 -10.97
CA GLN A 372 -28.44 24.75 -11.75
C GLN A 372 -29.09 26.07 -11.33
N LEU A 373 -29.23 26.31 -10.03
CA LEU A 373 -29.75 27.56 -9.49
C LEU A 373 -28.87 28.77 -9.85
N GLU A 374 -27.54 28.62 -9.78
CA GLU A 374 -26.61 29.67 -10.20
C GLU A 374 -26.76 30.00 -11.69
N TRP A 375 -26.93 28.98 -12.54
CA TRP A 375 -27.18 29.16 -13.96
C TRP A 375 -28.51 29.87 -14.21
N GLU A 376 -29.59 29.46 -13.54
CA GLU A 376 -30.90 30.10 -13.64
C GLU A 376 -30.84 31.56 -13.19
N HIS A 377 -30.17 31.84 -12.06
CA HIS A 377 -29.95 33.19 -11.58
C HIS A 377 -29.17 34.05 -12.58
N LYS A 378 -28.12 33.50 -13.19
CA LYS A 378 -27.35 34.21 -14.24
C LYS A 378 -28.20 34.47 -15.48
N LYS A 379 -29.03 33.52 -15.89
CA LYS A 379 -29.98 33.68 -17.00
C LYS A 379 -30.98 34.80 -16.70
N MET A 380 -31.60 34.79 -15.53
CA MET A 380 -32.54 35.84 -15.12
C MET A 380 -31.88 37.21 -15.07
N ARG A 381 -30.63 37.31 -14.58
CA ARG A 381 -29.85 38.55 -14.61
C ARG A 381 -29.63 39.07 -16.03
N MET A 382 -29.22 38.21 -16.96
CA MET A 382 -29.06 38.60 -18.37
C MET A 382 -30.39 39.05 -19.00
N GLN A 383 -31.51 38.42 -18.64
CA GLN A 383 -32.83 38.86 -19.09
C GLN A 383 -33.21 40.23 -18.51
N ILE A 384 -32.89 40.49 -17.25
CA ILE A 384 -33.09 41.81 -16.63
C ILE A 384 -32.23 42.85 -17.36
N GLU A 385 -30.96 42.58 -17.61
CA GLU A 385 -30.05 43.49 -18.33
C GLU A 385 -30.56 43.79 -19.76
N ASP A 386 -31.06 42.78 -20.48
CA ASP A 386 -31.68 42.95 -21.81
C ASP A 386 -32.95 43.82 -21.74
N LEU A 387 -33.82 43.58 -20.77
CA LEU A 387 -35.03 44.38 -20.57
C LEU A 387 -34.70 45.82 -20.18
N GLU A 388 -33.72 46.03 -19.31
CA GLU A 388 -33.24 47.36 -18.97
C GLU A 388 -32.64 48.07 -20.19
N GLN A 389 -31.89 47.34 -21.02
CA GLN A 389 -31.35 47.90 -22.26
C GLN A 389 -32.47 48.32 -23.21
N LYS A 390 -33.48 47.45 -23.42
CA LYS A 390 -34.68 47.78 -24.20
C LYS A 390 -35.41 49.01 -23.63
N ALA A 391 -35.53 49.12 -22.31
CA ALA A 391 -36.13 50.29 -21.68
C ALA A 391 -35.31 51.57 -21.93
N ARG A 392 -33.98 51.49 -21.83
CA ARG A 392 -33.07 52.60 -22.18
C ARG A 392 -33.22 52.99 -23.65
N ASP A 393 -33.27 52.01 -24.55
CA ASP A 393 -33.45 52.22 -25.99
C ASP A 393 -34.78 52.91 -26.30
N ILE A 394 -35.87 52.53 -25.63
CA ILE A 394 -37.18 53.19 -25.77
C ILE A 394 -37.12 54.65 -25.31
N VAL A 395 -36.49 54.94 -24.17
CA VAL A 395 -36.39 56.32 -23.63
C VAL A 395 -35.50 57.20 -24.52
N THR A 396 -34.42 56.62 -25.07
CA THR A 396 -33.47 57.32 -25.94
C THR A 396 -33.94 57.45 -27.39
N LEU A 397 -34.98 56.73 -27.80
CA LEU A 397 -35.54 56.79 -29.14
C LEU A 397 -36.07 58.20 -29.42
N PRO A 398 -35.51 58.94 -30.40
CA PRO A 398 -36.03 60.25 -30.75
C PRO A 398 -37.41 60.08 -31.38
N ILE A 399 -38.43 60.63 -30.72
CA ILE A 399 -39.80 60.64 -31.24
C ILE A 399 -39.88 61.71 -32.33
N SER A 400 -39.93 61.28 -33.60
CA SER A 400 -40.19 62.19 -34.71
C SER A 400 -41.61 62.76 -34.63
N LYS A 401 -41.84 63.92 -35.24
CA LYS A 401 -43.17 64.58 -35.24
C LYS A 401 -44.29 63.67 -35.75
N ASP A 402 -44.00 62.82 -36.75
CA ASP A 402 -44.96 61.87 -37.30
C ASP A 402 -45.33 60.77 -36.30
N ARG A 403 -44.35 60.27 -35.53
CA ARG A 403 -44.59 59.30 -34.45
C ARG A 403 -45.36 59.92 -33.29
N GLN A 404 -45.12 61.19 -32.99
CA GLN A 404 -45.90 61.94 -31.99
C GLN A 404 -47.36 62.11 -32.43
N LEU A 405 -47.60 62.45 -33.69
CA LEU A 405 -48.95 62.57 -34.25
C LEU A 405 -49.68 61.22 -34.25
N PHE A 406 -48.99 60.13 -34.59
CA PHE A 406 -49.55 58.77 -34.52
C PHE A 406 -50.00 58.37 -33.11
N LEU A 407 -49.19 58.69 -32.08
CA LEU A 407 -49.50 58.33 -30.69
C LEU A 407 -50.57 59.23 -30.05
N THR A 408 -50.73 60.47 -30.54
CA THR A 408 -51.61 61.48 -29.89
C THR A 408 -52.99 61.58 -30.54
N VAL A 409 -53.10 61.32 -31.85
CA VAL A 409 -54.35 61.50 -32.60
C VAL A 409 -55.05 60.15 -32.79
N PRO A 410 -56.28 59.96 -32.26
CA PRO A 410 -56.97 58.67 -32.29
C PRO A 410 -57.41 58.21 -33.69
N ASN A 411 -57.30 59.05 -34.72
CA ASN A 411 -57.55 58.73 -36.13
C ASN A 411 -56.43 59.30 -37.02
N TYR A 412 -55.20 58.85 -36.78
CA TYR A 412 -54.03 59.28 -37.57
C TYR A 412 -54.25 59.06 -39.08
N ASP A 413 -54.83 57.93 -39.47
CA ASP A 413 -55.07 57.60 -40.87
C ASP A 413 -56.03 58.58 -41.56
N SER A 414 -57.04 59.09 -40.84
CA SER A 414 -57.95 60.11 -41.37
C SER A 414 -57.25 61.46 -41.51
N CYS A 415 -56.37 61.82 -40.56
CA CYS A 415 -55.59 63.06 -40.64
C CYS A 415 -54.59 63.02 -41.81
N VAL A 416 -53.93 61.88 -42.02
CA VAL A 416 -53.03 61.65 -43.15
C VAL A 416 -53.82 61.68 -44.46
N ALA A 417 -54.98 61.02 -44.56
CA ALA A 417 -55.82 61.04 -45.75
C ALA A 417 -56.30 62.46 -46.09
N ASN A 418 -56.67 63.27 -45.09
CA ASN A 418 -57.02 64.67 -45.29
C ASN A 418 -55.83 65.50 -45.77
N HIS A 419 -54.63 65.29 -45.21
CA HIS A 419 -53.44 66.00 -45.65
C HIS A 419 -53.06 65.64 -47.10
N ILE A 420 -53.14 64.35 -47.44
CA ILE A 420 -52.95 63.85 -48.81
C ILE A 420 -53.97 64.51 -49.75
N SER A 421 -55.25 64.54 -49.39
CA SER A 421 -56.30 65.16 -50.21
C SER A 421 -56.04 66.66 -50.47
N VAL A 422 -55.58 67.41 -49.45
CA VAL A 422 -55.22 68.83 -49.61
C VAL A 422 -54.00 69.00 -50.54
N MET A 423 -52.99 68.13 -50.43
CA MET A 423 -51.84 68.15 -51.33
C MET A 423 -52.23 67.82 -52.76
N GLU A 424 -53.10 66.84 -52.97
CA GLU A 424 -53.62 66.46 -54.29
C GLU A 424 -54.40 67.61 -54.94
N GLN A 425 -55.25 68.31 -54.19
CA GLN A 425 -55.95 69.51 -54.68
C GLN A 425 -54.97 70.63 -55.08
N THR A 426 -53.92 70.84 -54.27
CA THR A 426 -52.89 71.85 -54.55
C THR A 426 -52.09 71.50 -55.81
N LEU A 427 -51.72 70.23 -55.98
CA LEU A 427 -51.06 69.72 -57.18
C LEU A 427 -51.95 69.89 -58.43
N GLY A 428 -53.25 69.60 -58.30
CA GLY A 428 -54.23 69.82 -59.37
C GLY A 428 -54.29 71.28 -59.84
N PHE A 429 -54.32 72.23 -58.90
CA PHE A 429 -54.28 73.66 -59.21
C PHE A 429 -52.96 74.07 -59.91
N MET A 430 -51.83 73.55 -59.44
CA MET A 430 -50.53 73.83 -60.06
C MET A 430 -50.45 73.28 -61.49
N ASP A 431 -51.03 72.10 -61.75
CA ASP A 431 -51.07 71.51 -63.10
C ASP A 431 -51.93 72.34 -64.06
N GLU A 432 -53.09 72.84 -63.62
CA GLU A 432 -53.91 73.77 -64.41
C GLU A 432 -53.16 75.07 -64.75
N LEU A 433 -52.47 75.65 -63.77
CA LEU A 433 -51.64 76.84 -63.97
C LEU A 433 -50.50 76.55 -64.96
N HIS A 434 -49.85 75.40 -64.82
CA HIS A 434 -48.78 74.97 -65.72
C HIS A 434 -49.32 74.83 -67.16
N LYS A 435 -50.45 74.17 -67.36
CA LYS A 435 -51.12 74.04 -68.67
C LYS A 435 -51.44 75.40 -69.28
N LYS A 436 -51.93 76.38 -68.51
CA LYS A 436 -52.15 77.76 -69.00
C LYS A 436 -50.84 78.43 -69.42
N ASN A 437 -49.80 78.31 -68.61
CA ASN A 437 -48.48 78.89 -68.92
C ASN A 437 -47.84 78.28 -70.16
N VAL A 438 -47.95 76.96 -70.34
CA VAL A 438 -47.49 76.25 -71.54
C VAL A 438 -48.24 76.76 -72.78
N LYS A 439 -49.57 76.89 -72.73
CA LYS A 439 -50.36 77.44 -73.84
C LYS A 439 -49.93 78.87 -74.20
N ASN A 440 -49.67 79.72 -73.21
CA ASN A 440 -49.18 81.08 -73.44
C ASN A 440 -47.79 81.11 -74.07
N ARG A 441 -46.87 80.25 -73.61
CA ARG A 441 -45.55 80.13 -74.24
C ARG A 441 -45.63 79.60 -75.68
N GLN A 442 -46.50 78.64 -75.95
CA GLN A 442 -46.74 78.15 -77.32
C GLN A 442 -47.25 79.25 -78.25
N LYS A 443 -48.13 80.14 -77.79
CA LYS A 443 -48.58 81.32 -78.57
C LYS A 443 -47.40 82.25 -78.91
N LYS A 444 -46.57 82.58 -77.92
CA LYS A 444 -45.35 83.37 -78.12
C LYS A 444 -44.38 82.73 -79.11
N VAL A 445 -44.19 81.41 -79.05
CA VAL A 445 -43.35 80.68 -80.01
C VAL A 445 -43.93 80.78 -81.43
N LYS A 446 -45.25 80.69 -81.60
CA LYS A 446 -45.89 80.87 -82.92
C LYS A 446 -45.70 82.28 -83.47
N GLU A 447 -45.81 83.31 -82.62
CA GLU A 447 -45.55 84.70 -83.01
C GLU A 447 -44.10 84.92 -83.42
N LEU A 448 -43.14 84.41 -82.63
CA LEU A 448 -41.72 84.49 -82.95
C LEU A 448 -41.38 83.75 -84.26
N ARG A 449 -41.98 82.58 -84.52
CA ARG A 449 -41.81 81.86 -85.79
C ARG A 449 -42.32 82.66 -86.99
N LYS A 450 -43.45 83.37 -86.86
CA LYS A 450 -43.94 84.27 -87.92
C LYS A 450 -42.97 85.42 -88.16
N CYS A 451 -42.43 86.01 -87.09
CA CYS A 451 -41.44 87.08 -87.18
C CYS A 451 -40.14 86.61 -87.85
N LEU A 452 -39.65 85.42 -87.48
CA LEU A 452 -38.49 84.79 -88.14
C LEU A 452 -38.72 84.60 -89.63
N SER A 453 -39.87 84.05 -90.05
CA SER A 453 -40.20 83.87 -91.47
C SER A 453 -40.23 85.20 -92.24
N LEU A 454 -40.76 86.27 -91.64
CA LEU A 454 -40.73 87.61 -92.25
C LEU A 454 -39.29 88.13 -92.38
N LYS A 455 -38.46 87.95 -91.35
CA LYS A 455 -37.06 88.35 -91.38
C LYS A 455 -36.22 87.53 -92.35
N GLU A 456 -36.50 86.25 -92.52
CA GLU A 456 -35.89 85.41 -93.56
C GLU A 456 -36.25 85.91 -94.96
N GLN A 457 -37.51 86.32 -95.18
CA GLN A 457 -37.94 86.88 -96.46
C GLN A 457 -37.28 88.25 -96.73
N GLU A 458 -37.17 89.11 -95.72
CA GLU A 458 -36.41 90.36 -95.81
C GLU A 458 -34.93 90.11 -96.10
N ASN A 459 -34.29 89.18 -95.39
CA ASN A 459 -32.89 88.81 -95.64
C ASN A 459 -32.68 88.23 -97.05
N TYR A 460 -33.65 87.47 -97.57
CA TYR A 460 -33.59 86.96 -98.93
C TYR A 460 -33.64 88.10 -99.96
N LYS A 461 -34.53 89.10 -99.75
CA LYS A 461 -34.58 90.30 -100.60
C LYS A 461 -33.27 91.08 -100.56
N LEU A 462 -32.75 91.35 -99.36
CA LEU A 462 -31.46 92.03 -99.18
C LEU A 462 -30.31 91.24 -99.83
N SER A 463 -30.34 89.91 -99.78
CA SER A 463 -29.34 89.07 -100.46
C SER A 463 -29.43 89.17 -101.98
N LEU A 464 -30.64 89.35 -102.52
CA LEU A 464 -30.85 89.57 -103.96
C LEU A 464 -30.33 90.95 -104.38
N GLU A 465 -30.66 91.99 -103.62
CA GLU A 465 -30.14 93.36 -103.82
C GLU A 465 -28.61 93.40 -103.71
N LEU A 466 -28.02 92.64 -102.77
CA LEU A 466 -26.57 92.54 -102.63
C LEU A 466 -25.92 91.88 -103.85
N LYS A 467 -26.57 90.88 -104.45
CA LYS A 467 -26.10 90.27 -105.71
C LYS A 467 -26.18 91.26 -106.87
N GLU A 468 -27.26 92.02 -107.01
CA GLU A 468 -27.36 93.07 -108.04
C GLU A 468 -26.33 94.19 -107.84
N ALA A 469 -26.11 94.62 -106.59
CA ALA A 469 -25.08 95.59 -106.26
C ALA A 469 -23.67 95.04 -106.55
N LEU A 470 -23.43 93.75 -106.31
CA LEU A 470 -22.15 93.11 -106.64
C LEU A 470 -21.92 93.07 -108.16
N VAL A 471 -22.95 92.74 -108.96
CA VAL A 471 -22.88 92.81 -110.42
C VAL A 471 -22.57 94.25 -110.87
N SER A 472 -23.31 95.23 -110.36
CA SER A 472 -23.08 96.65 -110.65
C SER A 472 -21.67 97.13 -110.27
N VAL A 473 -21.13 96.65 -109.15
CA VAL A 473 -19.76 96.96 -108.71
C VAL A 473 -18.73 96.24 -109.56
N SER A 474 -18.99 95.01 -110.02
CA SER A 474 -18.09 94.29 -110.93
C SER A 474 -18.04 94.93 -112.31
N GLU A 475 -19.18 95.39 -112.83
CA GLU A 475 -19.27 96.17 -114.07
C GLU A 475 -18.52 97.51 -113.93
N ARG A 476 -18.73 98.23 -112.82
CA ARG A 476 -17.98 99.46 -112.52
C ARG A 476 -16.50 99.20 -112.29
N ARG A 477 -16.11 98.07 -111.69
CA ARG A 477 -14.70 97.68 -111.49
C ARG A 477 -14.03 97.41 -112.84
N HIS A 478 -14.70 96.73 -113.76
CA HIS A 478 -14.20 96.58 -115.14
C HIS A 478 -14.08 97.92 -115.88
N ILE A 479 -14.98 98.88 -115.64
CA ILE A 479 -14.87 100.24 -116.21
C ILE A 479 -13.74 101.06 -115.55
N PHE A 480 -13.52 100.92 -114.24
CA PHE A 480 -12.44 101.61 -113.51
C PHE A 480 -11.06 101.01 -113.77
N GLU A 481 -10.93 99.69 -113.93
CA GLU A 481 -9.67 99.03 -114.32
C GLU A 481 -9.28 99.33 -115.77
N ALA A 482 -10.25 99.70 -116.62
CA ALA A 482 -10.00 100.22 -117.97
C ALA A 482 -9.65 101.73 -118.01
N ALA A 483 -9.78 102.46 -116.89
CA ALA A 483 -9.52 103.90 -116.78
C ALA A 483 -8.48 104.22 -115.68
N ASP A 484 -7.21 104.25 -116.08
CA ASP A 484 -6.04 104.44 -115.22
C ASP A 484 -6.11 105.74 -114.38
N THR A 485 -6.55 105.63 -113.12
CA THR A 485 -6.69 106.75 -112.17
C THR A 485 -6.26 106.37 -110.75
N GLN A 486 -4.99 106.00 -110.60
CA GLN A 486 -4.32 105.69 -109.33
C GLN A 486 -4.17 106.87 -108.33
N VAL A 487 -4.76 108.03 -108.62
CA VAL A 487 -4.56 109.27 -107.86
C VAL A 487 -5.69 109.52 -106.83
N SER A 488 -6.90 109.00 -107.04
CA SER A 488 -8.05 109.23 -106.13
C SER A 488 -7.98 108.40 -104.84
N GLU A 489 -7.44 107.18 -104.91
CA GLU A 489 -7.41 106.24 -103.79
C GLU A 489 -6.47 106.69 -102.64
N LYS A 490 -5.42 107.44 -102.95
CA LYS A 490 -4.47 107.95 -101.94
C LYS A 490 -5.07 109.06 -101.09
N ILE A 491 -5.90 109.94 -101.67
CA ILE A 491 -6.54 111.05 -100.96
C ILE A 491 -7.66 110.54 -100.02
N ALA A 492 -8.43 109.54 -100.45
CA ALA A 492 -9.46 108.91 -99.63
C ALA A 492 -8.89 108.16 -98.41
N LYS A 493 -7.78 107.42 -98.59
CA LYS A 493 -7.09 106.72 -97.49
C LYS A 493 -6.52 107.69 -96.44
N GLN A 494 -6.15 108.91 -96.83
CA GLN A 494 -5.61 109.91 -95.90
C GLN A 494 -6.72 110.56 -95.06
N ARG A 495 -7.86 110.91 -95.65
CA ARG A 495 -9.05 111.39 -94.90
C ARG A 495 -9.62 110.35 -93.95
N TYR A 496 -9.64 109.07 -94.33
CA TYR A 496 -10.11 108.02 -93.42
C TYR A 496 -9.20 107.83 -92.20
N ARG A 497 -7.88 107.99 -92.36
CA ARG A 497 -6.93 107.99 -91.24
C ARG A 497 -7.13 109.18 -90.29
N GLU A 498 -7.51 110.34 -90.80
CA GLU A 498 -7.83 111.51 -89.95
C GLU A 498 -9.11 111.31 -89.15
N ILE A 499 -10.16 110.72 -89.74
CA ILE A 499 -11.41 110.41 -89.03
C ILE A 499 -11.18 109.36 -87.93
N LEU A 500 -10.37 108.33 -88.19
CA LEU A 500 -10.00 107.35 -87.17
C LEU A 500 -9.17 107.98 -86.04
N LYS A 501 -8.28 108.92 -86.34
CA LYS A 501 -7.56 109.69 -85.30
C LYS A 501 -8.51 110.54 -84.47
N GLN A 502 -9.49 111.22 -85.06
CA GLN A 502 -10.51 111.97 -84.31
C GLN A 502 -11.36 111.06 -83.41
N LYS A 503 -11.79 109.88 -83.89
CA LYS A 503 -12.54 108.91 -83.08
C LYS A 503 -11.70 108.32 -81.95
N HIS A 504 -10.39 108.13 -82.17
CA HIS A 504 -9.48 107.65 -81.13
C HIS A 504 -9.25 108.71 -80.04
N LEU A 505 -9.07 109.98 -80.44
CA LEU A 505 -8.97 111.11 -79.51
C LEU A 505 -10.26 111.31 -78.71
N GLN A 506 -11.44 111.20 -79.32
CA GLN A 506 -12.72 111.25 -78.60
C GLN A 506 -12.95 110.07 -77.65
N ARG A 507 -12.33 108.91 -77.90
CA ARG A 507 -12.41 107.76 -77.00
C ARG A 507 -11.47 107.92 -75.79
N LEU A 508 -10.28 108.48 -76.00
CA LEU A 508 -9.34 108.83 -74.93
C LEU A 508 -9.91 109.91 -73.98
N VAL A 509 -10.71 110.85 -74.49
CA VAL A 509 -11.42 111.86 -73.68
C VAL A 509 -12.56 111.24 -72.86
N LYS A 510 -13.13 110.11 -73.27
CA LYS A 510 -14.17 109.37 -72.52
C LYS A 510 -13.62 108.34 -71.52
N GLU A 511 -12.31 108.12 -71.46
CA GLU A 511 -11.66 107.20 -70.50
C GLU A 511 -10.93 107.96 -69.36
N GLN A 512 -11.02 109.29 -69.32
CA GLN A 512 -10.54 110.15 -68.22
C GLN A 512 -11.69 110.79 -67.39
N GLU A 513 -12.93 110.31 -67.58
CA GLU A 513 -14.10 110.48 -66.69
C GLU A 513 -14.65 109.08 -66.35
#